data_AF-A0A2N1M4P6-F1
#
_entry.id   AF-A0A2N1M4P6-F1
#
_cell.length_a   1.000
_cell.length_b   1.000
_cell.length_c   1.000
_cell.angle_alpha   90.00
_cell.angle_beta   90.00
_cell.angle_gamma   90.00
#
_symmetry.space_group_name_H-M   'P 1'
#
loop_
_entity.id
_entity.type
_entity.pdbx_description
1 polymer ?
#
loop_
_entity_poly.entity_id
_entity_poly.type
_entity_poly.pdbx_seq_one_letter_code
_entity_poly.pdbx_strand_id
1 'polypeptide(L)' 'MLMTGSRKEYLLSFEDLSNICYTGEHLSNVIEKVINKVEAKKFVAIMSDNGSNVAAAPCLL' A
#
# COMPACT_ATOMS: atom_id res chain seq x y z
N MET A 1 12.38 -1.96 12.04
CA MET A 1 11.86 -0.57 11.97
C MET A 1 12.65 0.15 10.88
N LEU A 2 11.99 0.57 9.80
CA LEU A 2 12.64 1.36 8.74
C LEU A 2 12.71 2.80 9.22
N MET A 3 13.91 3.29 9.51
CA MET A 3 14.13 4.63 10.04
C MET A 3 14.93 5.45 9.03
N THR A 4 14.31 6.50 8.47
CA THR A 4 15.03 7.50 7.68
C THR A 4 15.76 8.46 8.62
N GLY A 5 16.92 8.97 8.21
CA GLY A 5 17.74 9.86 9.06
C GLY A 5 17.02 11.12 9.52
N SER A 6 16.03 11.61 8.74
CA SER A 6 15.22 12.78 9.07
C SER A 6 13.93 12.45 9.83
N ARG A 7 13.52 11.17 9.91
CA ARG A 7 12.27 10.69 10.53
C ARG A 7 11.02 11.43 10.08
N LYS A 8 11.01 11.97 8.86
CA LYS A 8 9.85 12.65 8.30
C LYS A 8 8.86 11.64 7.73
N GLU A 9 7.60 11.81 8.08
CA GLU A 9 6.48 11.03 7.58
C GLU A 9 5.68 11.88 6.60
N TYR A 10 5.29 11.26 5.49
CA TYR A 10 4.55 11.93 4.42
C TYR A 10 3.32 11.10 4.08
N LEU A 11 2.17 11.77 3.98
CA LEU A 11 0.93 11.16 3.51
C LEU A 11 0.77 11.42 2.01
N LEU A 12 0.79 10.37 1.20
CA LEU A 12 0.63 10.47 -0.24
C LEU A 12 -0.84 10.57 -0.66
N SER A 13 -1.68 9.77 -0.04
CA SER A 13 -3.11 9.67 -0.35
C SER A 13 -3.87 9.13 0.86
N PHE A 14 -5.12 9.57 0.98
CA PHE A 14 -6.07 9.07 1.95
C PHE A 14 -7.39 8.85 1.22
N GLU A 15 -7.88 7.61 1.22
CA GLU A 15 -9.08 7.22 0.49
C GLU A 15 -9.94 6.36 1.41
N ASP A 16 -11.24 6.67 1.43
CA ASP A 16 -12.22 5.90 2.19
C ASP A 16 -12.76 4.75 1.34
N LEU A 17 -12.46 3.52 1.78
CA LEU A 17 -12.87 2.30 1.09
C LEU A 17 -14.09 1.63 1.76
N SER A 18 -14.72 2.26 2.75
CA SER A 18 -15.83 1.68 3.51
C SER A 18 -17.04 1.25 2.66
N ASN A 19 -17.28 1.92 1.53
CA ASN A 19 -18.34 1.58 0.58
C ASN A 19 -18.01 0.42 -0.37
N ILE A 20 -16.76 -0.05 -0.38
CA ILE A 20 -16.27 -1.04 -1.32
C ILE A 20 -15.88 -2.25 -0.49
N CYS A 21 -16.54 -3.39 -0.67
CA CYS A 21 -16.16 -4.64 0.01
C CYS A 21 -14.64 -4.83 -0.14
N TYR A 22 -13.95 -5.03 0.98
CA TYR A 22 -12.50 -5.20 1.09
C TYR A 22 -12.00 -6.49 0.43
N THR A 23 -12.31 -6.70 -0.85
CA THR A 23 -11.79 -7.81 -1.63
C THR A 23 -10.31 -7.56 -1.90
N GLY A 24 -9.50 -8.61 -1.84
CA GLY A 24 -8.06 -8.51 -2.11
C GLY A 24 -7.76 -7.92 -3.49
N GLU A 25 -8.63 -8.15 -4.47
CA GLU A 25 -8.53 -7.59 -5.82
C GLU A 25 -8.63 -6.06 -5.83
N HIS A 26 -9.56 -5.48 -5.07
CA HIS A 26 -9.69 -4.03 -5.00
C HIS A 26 -8.46 -3.40 -4.37
N LEU A 27 -7.99 -3.99 -3.26
CA LEU A 27 -6.77 -3.54 -2.59
C LEU A 27 -5.55 -3.61 -3.52
N SER A 28 -5.41 -4.70 -4.28
CA SER A 28 -4.36 -4.86 -5.30
C SER A 28 -4.36 -3.71 -6.30
N ASN A 29 -5.53 -3.38 -6.85
CA ASN A 29 -5.67 -2.35 -7.87
C ASN A 29 -5.34 -0.95 -7.32
N VAL A 30 -5.71 -0.67 -6.06
CA VAL A 30 -5.34 0.58 -5.37
C VAL A 30 -3.82 0.65 -5.15
N ILE A 31 -3.21 -0.43 -4.65
CA ILE A 31 -1.76 -0.53 -4.43
C ILE A 31 -1.00 -0.32 -5.74
N GLU A 32 -1.41 -0.98 -6.82
CA GLU A 32 -0.78 -0.87 -8.14
C GLU A 32 -0.81 0.56 -8.69
N LYS A 33 -1.94 1.27 -8.54
CA LYS A 33 -2.04 2.69 -8.92
C LYS A 33 -1.06 3.56 -8.15
N VAL A 34 -0.90 3.32 -6.85
CA VAL A 34 0.04 4.07 -6.01
C VAL A 34 1.49 3.78 -6.41
N ILE A 35 1.82 2.51 -6.64
CA ILE A 35 3.15 2.08 -7.11
C ILE A 35 3.49 2.73 -8.44
N ASN A 36 2.58 2.68 -9.42
CA ASN A 36 2.78 3.27 -10.75
C ASN A 36 2.92 4.80 -10.70
N LYS A 37 2.20 5.47 -9.79
CA LYS A 37 2.28 6.93 -9.62
C LYS A 37 3.63 7.39 -9.06
N VAL A 38 4.23 6.62 -8.16
CA VAL A 38 5.45 7.03 -7.43
C VAL A 38 6.73 6.40 -8.00
N GLU A 39 6.61 5.24 -8.65
CA GLU A 39 7.66 4.30 -9.06
C GLU A 39 7.95 3.23 -7.99
N ALA A 40 7.90 1.95 -8.39
CA ALA A 40 8.09 0.79 -7.51
C ALA A 40 9.39 0.82 -6.69
N LYS A 41 10.49 1.30 -7.29
CA LYS A 41 11.81 1.36 -6.65
C LYS A 41 11.88 2.27 -5.42
N LYS A 42 10.87 3.12 -5.20
CA LYS A 42 10.82 4.03 -4.05
C LYS A 42 10.15 3.42 -2.82
N PHE A 43 9.52 2.26 -2.96
CA PHE A 43 8.89 1.54 -1.85
C PHE A 43 9.84 0.48 -1.31
N VAL A 44 9.92 0.38 0.01
CA VAL A 44 10.73 -0.63 0.71
C VAL A 44 9.85 -1.74 1.29
N ALA A 45 8.63 -1.39 1.72
CA ALA A 45 7.66 -2.33 2.27
C ALA A 45 6.24 -1.76 2.17
N ILE A 46 5.26 -2.66 2.05
CA ILE A 46 3.83 -2.35 2.19
C ILE A 46 3.38 -3.03 3.49
N MET A 47 2.73 -2.28 4.38
CA MET A 47 2.19 -2.79 5.63
C MET A 47 0.68 -2.58 5.65
N SER A 48 -0.05 -3.63 6.00
CA SER A 48 -1.47 -3.50 6.35
C SER A 48 -1.76 -4.33 7.59
N ASP A 49 -2.66 -3.80 8.40
CA ASP A 49 -3.18 -4.37 9.64
C ASP A 49 -4.06 -5.61 9.39
N ASN A 50 -4.66 -5.73 8.21
CA ASN A 50 -5.40 -6.89 7.77
C ASN A 50 -4.51 -7.88 7.00
N GLY A 51 -3.74 -8.70 7.74
CA GLY A 51 -2.80 -9.66 7.18
C GLY A 51 -3.40 -10.65 6.16
N SER A 52 -4.71 -10.92 6.22
CA SER A 52 -5.40 -11.78 5.24
C SER A 52 -5.50 -11.14 3.85
N ASN A 53 -5.69 -9.82 3.77
CA ASN A 53 -5.83 -9.10 2.51
C ASN A 53 -4.48 -8.74 1.88
N VAL A 54 -3.42 -8.60 2.68
CA VAL A 54 -2.04 -8.43 2.17
C VAL A 54 -1.54 -9.67 1.46
N ALA A 55 -1.84 -10.87 2.00
CA ALA A 55 -1.47 -12.13 1.38
C ALA A 55 -2.23 -12.40 0.07
N ALA A 56 -3.45 -11.85 -0.06
CA ALA A 56 -4.26 -11.95 -1.27
C ALA A 56 -3.92 -10.87 -2.32
N ALA A 57 -3.26 -9.79 -1.93
CA ALA A 57 -2.69 -8.85 -2.88
C ALA A 57 -1.48 -9.51 -3.56
N PRO A 58 -1.43 -9.58 -4.89
CA PRO A 58 -0.32 -10.21 -5.60
C PRO A 58 0.99 -9.58 -5.17
N CYS A 59 1.96 -10.45 -4.90
CA CYS A 59 3.32 -10.12 -4.54
C CYS A 59 3.98 -9.31 -5.68
N LEU A 60 3.78 -7.99 -5.67
CA LEU A 60 4.34 -7.02 -6.62
C LEU A 60 5.50 -6.23 -5.98
N LEU A 61 6.38 -6.96 -5.28
CA LEU A 61 7.70 -6.49 -4.86
C LEU A 61 8.77 -7.43 -5.41
#